data_AF-A0A450ZAD4-F1
#
_entry.id   AF-A0A450ZAD4-F1
#
_cell.length_a   1.000
_cell.length_b   1.000
_cell.length_c   1.000
_cell.angle_alpha   90.00
_cell.angle_beta   90.00
_cell.angle_gamma   90.00
#
_symmetry.space_group_name_H-M   'P 1'
#
loop_
_entity.id
_entity.type
_entity.pdbx_description
1 polymer ?
#
loop_
_entity_poly.entity_id
_entity_poly.type
_entity_poly.pdbx_seq_one_letter_code
_entity_poly.pdbx_strand_id
1 'polypeptide(L)'
;ALSLQWEQPTTYADLSFEERIGMLIERETLERENRRLTRLLQRAKLRVPASIEEIDYRHPRGLERPKMAALASCDWIARHQNLLVTGPTGCGKTWIACALGNQACRRGISV
;
A
#
# COMPACT_ATOMS: atom_id res chain seq x y z
N ALA A 1 0.48 10.32 -21.06
CA ALA A 1 1.21 9.14 -21.57
C ALA A 1 1.43 9.32 -23.07
N LEU A 2 0.33 9.37 -23.84
CA LEU A 2 0.33 9.74 -25.25
C LEU A 2 0.94 11.12 -25.51
N SER A 3 0.58 12.12 -24.69
CA SER A 3 1.17 13.47 -24.76
C SER A 3 2.69 13.48 -24.59
N LEU A 4 3.24 12.67 -23.67
CA LEU A 4 4.69 12.56 -23.46
C LEU A 4 5.39 11.90 -24.65
N GLN A 5 4.76 10.91 -25.28
CA GLN A 5 5.29 10.29 -26.51
C GLN A 5 5.34 11.30 -27.67
N TRP A 6 4.38 12.24 -27.74
CA TRP A 6 4.38 13.31 -28.74
C TRP A 6 5.33 14.46 -28.42
N GLU A 7 5.57 14.77 -27.15
CA GLU A 7 6.48 15.83 -26.71
C GLU A 7 7.97 15.41 -26.78
N GLN A 8 8.26 14.11 -26.68
CA GLN A 8 9.63 13.56 -26.69
C GLN A 8 9.83 12.49 -27.77
N PRO A 9 9.57 12.78 -29.05
CA PRO A 9 9.55 11.77 -30.11
C PRO A 9 10.90 11.05 -30.28
N THR A 10 12.04 11.72 -30.03
CA THR A 10 13.38 11.12 -30.08
C THR A 10 13.62 10.06 -29.02
N THR A 11 13.00 10.17 -27.84
CA THR A 11 13.13 9.20 -26.75
C THR A 11 12.33 7.91 -27.02
N TYR A 12 11.29 7.98 -27.86
CA TYR A 12 10.41 6.85 -28.20
C TYR A 12 10.51 6.43 -29.67
N ALA A 13 11.49 6.97 -30.42
CA ALA A 13 11.70 6.69 -31.84
C ALA A 13 12.28 5.29 -32.06
N ASP A 14 13.16 4.84 -31.16
CA ASP A 14 13.78 3.50 -31.21
C ASP A 14 12.85 2.39 -30.70
N LEU A 15 11.70 2.76 -30.12
CA LEU A 15 10.70 1.82 -29.62
C LEU A 15 9.71 1.45 -30.73
N SER A 16 9.43 0.16 -30.85
CA SER A 16 8.39 -0.40 -31.70
C SER A 16 7.01 0.13 -31.31
N PHE A 17 6.05 -0.01 -32.24
CA PHE A 17 4.65 0.33 -31.96
C PHE A 17 4.09 -0.45 -30.76
N GLU A 18 4.44 -1.74 -30.65
CA GLU A 18 4.02 -2.61 -29.55
C GLU A 18 4.54 -2.12 -28.20
N GLU A 19 5.82 -1.74 -28.12
CA GLU A 19 6.41 -1.19 -26.89
C GLU A 19 5.74 0.13 -26.49
N ARG A 20 5.50 1.03 -27.46
CA ARG A 20 4.80 2.29 -27.20
C ARG A 20 3.39 2.08 -26.68
N ILE A 21 2.65 1.13 -27.24
CA ILE A 21 1.33 0.74 -26.72
C ILE A 21 1.45 0.12 -25.33
N GLY A 22 2.42 -0.77 -25.12
CA GLY A 22 2.67 -1.40 -23.83
C GLY A 22 2.83 -0.37 -22.71
N MET A 23 3.62 0.68 -22.95
CA MET A 23 3.80 1.78 -21.99
C MET A 23 2.50 2.57 -21.71
N LEU A 24 1.66 2.76 -22.73
CA LEU A 24 0.37 3.44 -22.54
C LEU A 24 -0.57 2.59 -21.67
N ILE A 25 -0.63 1.28 -21.92
CA ILE A 25 -1.44 0.32 -21.17
C ILE A 25 -0.95 0.22 -19.73
N GLU A 26 0.36 0.12 -19.52
CA GLU A 26 0.96 0.06 -18.19
C GLU A 26 0.61 1.30 -17.38
N ARG A 27 0.74 2.49 -17.98
CA ARG A 27 0.36 3.74 -17.30
C ARG A 27 -1.12 3.80 -16.94
N GLU A 28 -2.02 3.41 -17.83
CA GLU A 28 -3.45 3.36 -17.52
C GLU A 28 -3.75 2.36 -16.39
N THR A 29 -3.06 1.21 -16.39
CA THR A 29 -3.19 0.19 -15.34
C THR A 29 -2.75 0.74 -13.99
N LEU A 30 -1.57 1.35 -13.92
CA LEU A 30 -1.04 2.00 -12.72
C LEU A 30 -1.96 3.13 -12.22
N GLU A 31 -2.54 3.91 -13.13
CA GLU A 31 -3.47 4.98 -12.76
C GLU A 31 -4.77 4.42 -12.16
N ARG A 32 -5.31 3.33 -12.72
CA ARG A 32 -6.48 2.64 -12.16
C ARG A 32 -6.19 2.07 -10.77
N GLU A 33 -5.02 1.45 -10.59
CA GLU A 33 -4.59 0.92 -9.29
C GLU A 33 -4.44 2.03 -8.26
N ASN A 34 -3.79 3.14 -8.62
CA ASN A 34 -3.67 4.31 -7.75
C ASN A 34 -5.04 4.89 -7.38
N ARG A 35 -5.95 5.06 -8.35
CA ARG A 35 -7.33 5.51 -8.07
C ARG A 35 -8.08 4.54 -7.16
N ARG A 36 -7.86 3.23 -7.30
CA ARG A 36 -8.44 2.23 -6.39
C ARG A 36 -7.87 2.39 -4.98
N LEU A 37 -6.55 2.48 -4.83
CA LEU A 37 -5.89 2.66 -3.54
C LEU A 37 -6.36 3.93 -2.84
N THR A 38 -6.37 5.07 -3.53
CA THR A 38 -6.84 6.35 -2.98
C THR A 38 -8.28 6.25 -2.47
N ARG A 39 -9.17 5.59 -3.21
CA ARG A 39 -10.56 5.37 -2.76
C ARG A 39 -10.64 4.49 -1.51
N LEU A 40 -9.83 3.44 -1.41
CA LEU A 40 -9.79 2.57 -0.23
C LEU A 40 -9.28 3.32 1.00
N LEU A 41 -8.19 4.08 0.86
CA LEU A 41 -7.64 4.89 1.94
C LEU A 41 -8.62 5.97 2.43
N GLN A 42 -9.33 6.62 1.50
CA GLN A 42 -10.38 7.59 1.84
C GLN A 42 -11.55 6.94 2.60
N ARG A 43 -11.93 5.71 2.24
CA ARG A 43 -13.00 4.96 2.91
C ARG A 43 -12.60 4.49 4.31
N ALA A 44 -11.35 4.04 4.47
CA ALA A 44 -10.86 3.50 5.75
C ALA A 44 -10.76 4.55 6.86
N LYS A 45 -10.70 5.86 6.51
CA LYS A 45 -10.69 6.99 7.46
C LYS A 45 -9.70 6.81 8.61
N LEU A 46 -8.48 6.35 8.28
CA LEU A 46 -7.44 6.07 9.26
C LEU A 46 -7.04 7.37 9.97
N ARG A 47 -7.01 7.34 11.30
CA ARG A 47 -6.76 8.54 12.12
C ARG A 47 -5.33 9.06 11.98
N VAL A 48 -4.38 8.18 11.67
CA VAL A 48 -2.96 8.50 11.60
C VAL A 48 -2.40 7.97 10.28
N PRO A 49 -1.64 8.78 9.52
CA PRO A 49 -0.87 8.27 8.39
C PRO A 49 0.27 7.41 8.96
N ALA A 50 0.06 6.10 8.95
CA ALA A 50 1.00 5.13 9.51
C ALA A 50 1.35 4.10 8.44
N SER A 51 2.63 3.73 8.35
CA SER A 51 3.14 2.76 7.39
C SER A 51 3.81 1.61 8.12
N ILE A 52 3.64 0.37 7.67
CA ILE A 52 4.19 -0.80 8.37
C ILE A 52 5.73 -0.81 8.34
N GLU A 53 6.32 -0.16 7.33
CA GLU A 53 7.75 0.02 7.14
C GLU A 53 8.38 0.96 8.19
N GLU A 54 7.58 1.83 8.81
CA GLU A 54 8.00 2.82 9.80
C GLU A 54 7.93 2.30 11.25
N ILE A 55 7.66 1.00 11.45
CA ILE A 55 7.60 0.42 12.79
C ILE A 55 8.98 0.50 13.47
N ASP A 56 9.03 1.19 14.60
CA ASP A 56 10.19 1.16 15.49
C ASP A 56 10.19 -0.09 16.39
N TYR A 57 10.99 -1.08 16.00
CA TYR A 57 11.24 -2.31 16.76
C TYR A 57 12.25 -2.15 17.91
N ARG A 58 12.91 -0.99 18.05
CA ARG A 58 13.85 -0.73 19.17
C ARG A 58 13.11 -0.37 20.45
N HIS A 59 11.89 0.16 20.33
CA HIS A 59 11.06 0.48 21.49
C HIS A 59 10.62 -0.81 22.22
N PRO A 60 10.68 -0.88 23.56
CA PRO A 60 10.41 -2.09 24.33
C PRO A 60 8.91 -2.39 24.44
N ARG A 61 8.26 -2.68 23.30
CA ARG A 61 6.82 -3.01 23.19
C ARG A 61 6.55 -4.50 23.00
N GLY A 62 7.61 -5.32 22.95
CA GLY A 62 7.49 -6.75 22.64
C GLY A 62 7.06 -7.06 21.20
N LEU A 63 7.31 -6.14 20.26
CA LEU A 63 7.00 -6.36 18.85
C LEU A 63 8.10 -7.18 18.18
N GLU A 64 7.76 -8.37 17.73
CA GLU A 64 8.65 -9.22 16.94
C GLU A 64 8.50 -8.92 15.45
N ARG A 65 9.62 -8.60 14.79
CA ARG A 65 9.70 -8.44 13.32
C ARG A 65 9.01 -9.55 12.53
N PRO A 66 9.23 -10.86 12.80
CA PRO A 66 8.59 -11.93 12.04
C PRO A 66 7.06 -11.92 12.19
N LYS A 67 6.53 -11.62 13.39
CA LYS A 67 5.08 -11.50 13.60
C LYS A 67 4.49 -10.31 12.83
N MET A 68 5.15 -9.15 12.87
CA MET A 68 4.67 -7.99 12.12
C MET A 68 4.73 -8.20 10.60
N ALA A 69 5.76 -8.87 10.10
CA ALA A 69 5.84 -9.25 8.69
C ALA A 69 4.72 -10.23 8.29
N ALA A 70 4.41 -11.22 9.13
CA ALA A 70 3.29 -12.13 8.91
C ALA A 70 1.95 -11.38 8.91
N LEU A 71 1.74 -10.41 9.81
CA LEU A 71 0.53 -9.59 9.83
C LEU A 71 0.43 -8.66 8.60
N ALA A 72 1.57 -8.18 8.07
CA ALA A 72 1.65 -7.36 6.87
C ALA A 72 1.26 -8.10 5.57
N SER A 73 1.21 -9.44 5.62
CA SER A 73 0.65 -10.26 4.54
C SER A 73 -0.87 -10.07 4.39
N CYS A 74 -1.55 -9.63 5.45
CA CYS A 74 -3.01 -9.59 5.54
C CYS A 74 -3.70 -10.95 5.31
N ASP A 75 -2.96 -12.08 5.36
CA ASP A 75 -3.53 -13.43 5.21
C ASP A 75 -4.58 -13.73 6.28
N TRP A 76 -4.42 -13.14 7.46
CA TRP A 76 -5.38 -13.23 8.56
C TRP A 76 -6.74 -12.61 8.18
N ILE A 77 -6.77 -11.57 7.34
CA ILE A 77 -8.02 -10.99 6.82
C ILE A 77 -8.70 -11.96 5.85
N ALA A 78 -7.91 -12.56 4.94
CA ALA A 78 -8.42 -13.56 4.00
C ALA A 78 -8.95 -14.81 4.71
N ARG A 79 -8.39 -15.14 5.88
CA ARG A 79 -8.83 -16.24 6.75
C ARG A 79 -9.94 -15.84 7.74
N HIS A 80 -10.47 -14.63 7.65
CA HIS A 80 -11.48 -14.09 8.57
C HIS A 80 -11.10 -14.18 10.06
N GLN A 81 -9.81 -14.00 10.36
CA GLN A 81 -9.30 -14.01 11.73
C GLN A 81 -9.36 -12.60 12.33
N ASN A 82 -9.64 -12.51 13.62
CA ASN A 82 -9.65 -11.24 14.34
C ASN A 82 -8.26 -10.93 14.90
N LEU A 83 -7.80 -9.69 14.72
CA LEU A 83 -6.55 -9.21 15.30
C LEU A 83 -6.84 -8.31 16.50
N LEU A 84 -6.33 -8.70 17.67
CA LEU A 84 -6.43 -7.91 18.90
C LEU A 84 -5.06 -7.31 19.26
N VAL A 85 -5.00 -5.99 19.40
CA VAL A 85 -3.78 -5.27 19.81
C VAL A 85 -3.93 -4.82 21.26
N THR A 86 -3.16 -5.44 22.16
CA THR A 86 -3.19 -5.17 23.61
C THR A 86 -1.89 -4.52 24.08
N GLY A 87 -1.93 -3.90 25.27
CA GLY A 87 -0.75 -3.27 25.89
C GLY A 87 -1.07 -1.95 26.60
N PRO A 88 -0.09 -1.35 27.29
CA PRO A 88 -0.27 -0.10 28.03
C PRO A 88 -0.67 1.09 27.14
N THR A 89 -1.32 2.10 27.72
CA THR A 89 -1.65 3.36 27.01
C THR A 89 -0.37 4.07 26.56
N GLY A 90 -0.43 4.79 25.44
CA GLY A 90 0.74 5.51 24.89
C GLY A 90 1.72 4.67 24.07
N CYS A 91 1.64 3.32 24.09
CA CYS A 91 2.57 2.46 23.33
C CYS A 91 2.34 2.40 21.82
N GLY A 92 1.49 3.26 21.23
CA GLY A 92 1.26 3.30 19.78
C GLY A 92 0.33 2.22 19.20
N LYS A 93 -0.53 1.60 20.01
CA LYS A 93 -1.51 0.60 19.54
C LYS A 93 -2.39 1.11 18.38
N THR A 94 -2.92 2.34 18.51
CA THR A 94 -3.71 2.99 17.45
C THR A 94 -2.89 3.20 16.19
N TRP A 95 -1.60 3.53 16.34
CA TRP A 95 -0.70 3.72 15.20
C TRP A 95 -0.48 2.38 14.47
N ILE A 96 -0.23 1.30 15.19
CA ILE A 96 -0.04 -0.05 14.61
C ILE A 96 -1.31 -0.51 13.89
N ALA A 97 -2.48 -0.29 14.50
CA ALA A 97 -3.77 -0.59 13.87
C ALA A 97 -3.96 0.20 12.55
N CYS A 98 -3.60 1.49 12.54
CA CYS A 98 -3.63 2.30 11.32
C CYS A 98 -2.61 1.81 10.28
N ALA A 99 -1.40 1.41 10.68
CA ALA A 99 -0.38 0.89 9.77
C ALA A 99 -0.84 -0.40 9.09
N LEU A 100 -1.45 -1.32 9.85
CA LEU A 100 -2.02 -2.55 9.31
C LEU A 100 -3.23 -2.29 8.41
N GLY A 101 -4.09 -1.34 8.76
CA GLY A 101 -5.21 -0.90 7.91
C GLY A 101 -4.73 -0.30 6.59
N ASN A 102 -3.70 0.54 6.63
CA ASN A 102 -3.08 1.10 5.43
C ASN A 102 -2.50 -0.01 4.54
N GLN A 103 -1.80 -0.98 5.15
CA GLN A 103 -1.26 -2.12 4.42
C GLN A 103 -2.35 -2.98 3.76
N ALA A 104 -3.49 -3.17 4.43
CA ALA A 104 -4.64 -3.86 3.84
C ALA A 104 -5.22 -3.08 2.65
N CYS A 105 -5.34 -1.76 2.74
CA CYS A 105 -5.74 -0.91 1.61
C CYS A 105 -4.76 -1.02 0.43
N ARG A 106 -3.44 -1.04 0.69
CA ARG A 106 -2.39 -1.25 -0.33
C ARG A 106 -2.52 -2.60 -1.04
N ARG A 107 -2.97 -3.64 -0.32
CA ARG A 107 -3.30 -4.96 -0.90
C ARG A 107 -4.67 -5.01 -1.61
N GLY A 108 -5.36 -3.87 -1.72
CA GLY A 108 -6.64 -3.77 -2.41
C GLY A 108 -7.85 -4.28 -1.60
N ILE A 109 -7.67 -4.49 -0.29
CA ILE A 109 -8.70 -4.92 0.65
C ILE A 109 -9.44 -3.69 1.19
N SER A 110 -10.77 -3.79 1.30
CA SER A 110 -11.58 -2.75 1.95
C SER A 110 -11.54 -2.93 3.47
N VAL A 111 -11.30 -1.82 4.17
CA VAL A 111 -11.21 -1.73 5.64
C VAL A 111 -12.23 -0.71 6.13
#